data_AF-X1DMF6-F1
#
_entry.id   AF-X1DMF6-F1
#
_cell.length_a   1.000
_cell.length_b   1.000
_cell.length_c   1.000
_cell.angle_alpha   90.00
_cell.angle_beta   90.00
_cell.angle_gamma   90.00
#
_symmetry.space_group_name_H-M   'P 1'
#
loop_
_entity.id
_entity.type
_entity.pdbx_description
1 polymer ?
#
loop_
_entity_poly.entity_id
_entity_poly.type
_entity_poly.pdbx_seq_one_letter_code
_entity_poly.pdbx_strand_id
1 'polypeptide(L)'
;CYFLINDLSYMRIPSSYFPDDTIDEKISKKFKKEIVRFYTNYNCSQEIESKLIVSLLIDSDVNNLIITLRKNELTVNDSINLLNNREDLFEELLENKILFEAKGIVFLFTDIRFVKYTPFYLIKILPMRYEKGEISLDQYLHHLKLLINPLKEKSSFLDYTII
;
A
#
# COMPACT_ATOMS: atom_id res chain seq x y z
N CYS A 1 -2.64 -15.38 7.20
CA CYS A 1 -3.76 -15.25 6.23
C CYS A 1 -3.13 -15.19 4.85
N TYR A 2 -3.07 -16.32 4.15
CA TYR A 2 -2.33 -16.49 2.89
C TYR A 2 -3.14 -16.03 1.68
N PHE A 3 -3.63 -14.79 1.67
CA PHE A 3 -3.82 -14.18 0.35
C PHE A 3 -2.39 -13.91 -0.14
N LEU A 4 -1.99 -14.56 -1.23
CA LEU A 4 -0.66 -14.34 -1.79
C LEU A 4 -0.57 -12.84 -2.04
N ILE A 5 0.46 -12.19 -1.54
CA ILE A 5 0.69 -10.75 -1.72
C ILE A 5 0.52 -10.31 -3.19
N ASN A 6 0.77 -11.23 -4.13
CA ASN A 6 0.58 -11.05 -5.58
C ASN A 6 -0.89 -10.92 -6.03
N ASP A 7 -1.86 -11.31 -5.21
CA ASP A 7 -3.30 -11.23 -5.50
C ASP A 7 -3.94 -9.99 -4.84
N LEU A 8 -3.15 -9.20 -4.10
CA LEU A 8 -3.61 -7.96 -3.47
C LEU A 8 -3.63 -6.82 -4.50
N SER A 9 -4.82 -6.27 -4.75
CA SER A 9 -4.93 -4.99 -5.43
C SER A 9 -4.63 -3.88 -4.43
N TYR A 10 -3.65 -3.05 -4.74
CA TYR A 10 -3.34 -1.85 -3.96
C TYR A 10 -3.66 -0.61 -4.77
N MET A 11 -3.90 0.50 -4.09
CA MET A 11 -3.99 1.82 -4.70
C MET A 11 -3.22 2.81 -3.86
N ARG A 12 -2.55 3.74 -4.53
CA ARG A 12 -2.06 4.94 -3.86
C ARG A 12 -3.22 5.91 -3.69
N ILE A 13 -3.34 6.42 -2.48
CA ILE A 13 -4.26 7.50 -2.14
C ILE A 13 -3.46 8.66 -1.52
N PRO A 14 -3.96 9.90 -1.62
CA PRO A 14 -3.38 11.01 -0.89
C PRO A 14 -3.28 10.66 0.60
N SER A 15 -2.15 10.98 1.23
CA SER A 15 -2.03 10.84 2.69
C SER A 15 -3.16 11.61 3.39
N SER A 16 -3.73 11.00 4.44
CA SER A 16 -4.72 11.68 5.28
C SER A 16 -4.10 12.75 6.17
N TYR A 17 -2.80 12.63 6.45
CA TYR A 17 -2.04 13.55 7.27
C TYR A 17 -1.29 14.53 6.35
N PHE A 18 -1.82 15.75 6.24
CA PHE A 18 -1.24 16.82 5.43
C PHE A 18 -0.37 17.73 6.30
N PRO A 19 0.69 18.34 5.74
CA PRO A 19 1.38 19.44 6.41
C PRO A 19 0.37 20.54 6.70
N ASP A 20 0.16 20.86 7.97
CA ASP A 20 -0.76 21.92 8.36
C ASP A 20 -0.20 23.29 7.91
N ASP A 21 -1.09 24.18 7.48
CA ASP A 21 -0.73 25.54 7.07
C ASP A 21 -0.12 26.33 8.25
N THR A 22 -0.34 25.85 9.49
CA THR A 22 0.24 26.40 10.73
C THR A 22 1.74 26.12 10.90
N ILE A 23 2.30 25.08 10.27
CA ILE A 23 3.71 24.70 10.36
C ILE A 23 4.56 25.54 9.41
N ASP A 24 4.19 25.56 8.11
CA ASP A 24 4.80 26.41 7.09
C ASP A 24 3.93 26.45 5.83
N GLU A 25 3.29 27.60 5.57
CA GLU A 25 2.41 27.82 4.41
C GLU A 25 3.12 27.52 3.07
N LYS A 26 4.44 27.73 2.95
CA LYS A 26 5.19 27.42 1.73
C LYS A 26 5.34 25.91 1.53
N ILE A 27 5.60 25.16 2.60
CA ILE A 27 5.71 23.70 2.54
C ILE A 27 4.35 23.11 2.17
N SER A 28 3.28 23.53 2.85
CA SER A 28 1.93 23.07 2.56
C SER A 28 1.50 23.37 1.12
N LYS A 29 1.72 24.60 0.62
CA LYS A 29 1.42 24.94 -0.78
C LYS A 29 2.22 24.08 -1.76
N LYS A 30 3.51 23.83 -1.50
CA LYS A 30 4.35 22.97 -2.34
C LYS A 30 3.83 21.53 -2.34
N PHE A 31 3.51 20.99 -1.16
CA PHE A 31 2.97 19.64 -0.99
C PHE A 31 1.65 19.47 -1.75
N LYS A 32 0.68 20.37 -1.53
CA LYS A 32 -0.62 20.37 -2.22
C LYS A 32 -0.46 20.44 -3.74
N LYS A 33 0.44 21.31 -4.24
CA LYS A 33 0.72 21.43 -5.68
C LYS A 33 1.30 20.14 -6.27
N GLU A 34 2.27 19.52 -5.60
CA GLU A 34 2.88 18.27 -6.05
C GLU A 34 1.88 17.11 -6.00
N ILE A 35 1.02 17.02 -4.98
CA ILE A 35 -0.06 16.02 -4.91
C ILE A 35 -0.99 16.14 -6.12
N VAL A 36 -1.48 17.35 -6.41
CA VAL A 36 -2.38 17.56 -7.56
C VAL A 36 -1.67 17.16 -8.86
N ARG A 37 -0.40 17.55 -9.03
CA ARG A 37 0.40 17.19 -10.20
C ARG A 37 0.57 15.67 -10.36
N PHE A 38 0.87 14.97 -9.26
CA PHE A 38 1.03 13.52 -9.26
C PHE A 38 -0.29 12.82 -9.63
N TYR A 39 -1.36 13.09 -8.88
CA TYR A 39 -2.64 12.38 -9.06
C TYR A 39 -3.39 12.74 -10.35
N THR A 40 -3.12 13.91 -10.94
CA THR A 40 -3.68 14.25 -12.27
C THR A 40 -3.13 13.34 -13.37
N ASN A 41 -1.91 12.83 -13.21
CA ASN A 41 -1.23 11.97 -14.19
C ASN A 41 -1.13 10.51 -13.72
N TYR A 42 -1.64 10.20 -12.53
CA TYR A 42 -1.53 8.88 -11.92
C TYR A 42 -2.47 7.89 -12.62
N ASN A 43 -1.90 6.83 -13.18
CA ASN A 43 -2.65 5.72 -13.76
C ASN A 43 -2.48 4.47 -12.89
N CYS A 44 -3.50 4.16 -12.10
CA CYS A 44 -3.48 3.02 -11.19
C CYS A 44 -3.31 1.67 -11.91
N SER A 45 -3.84 1.53 -13.13
CA SER A 45 -3.76 0.28 -13.88
C SER A 45 -2.32 -0.07 -14.27
N GLN A 46 -1.51 0.93 -14.64
CA GLN A 46 -0.11 0.73 -15.00
C GLN A 46 0.77 0.41 -13.78
N GLU A 47 0.46 0.99 -12.61
CA GLU A 47 1.27 0.78 -11.42
C GLU A 47 1.06 -0.61 -10.79
N ILE A 48 -0.18 -1.11 -10.79
CA ILE A 48 -0.50 -2.46 -10.26
C ILE A 48 0.35 -3.54 -10.94
N GLU A 49 0.69 -3.38 -12.22
CA GLU A 49 1.53 -4.32 -12.97
C GLU A 49 3.01 -4.29 -12.58
N SER A 50 3.52 -3.18 -12.05
CA SER A 50 4.95 -2.93 -11.78
C SER A 50 5.54 -3.76 -10.63
N LYS A 51 4.72 -4.24 -9.68
CA LYS A 51 5.11 -4.95 -8.44
C LYS A 51 6.14 -4.25 -7.52
N LEU A 52 6.77 -3.16 -7.95
CA LEU A 52 7.81 -2.44 -7.19
C LEU A 52 7.30 -1.94 -5.82
N ILE A 53 6.08 -1.43 -5.77
CA ILE A 53 5.47 -0.95 -4.52
C ILE A 53 5.22 -2.10 -3.55
N VAL A 54 4.84 -3.26 -4.09
CA VAL A 54 4.60 -4.45 -3.28
C VAL A 54 5.92 -4.94 -2.68
N SER A 55 7.03 -4.95 -3.43
CA SER A 55 8.33 -5.32 -2.87
C SER A 55 8.80 -4.37 -1.76
N LEU A 56 8.56 -3.06 -1.90
CA LEU A 56 8.89 -2.09 -0.87
C LEU A 56 8.07 -2.29 0.41
N LEU A 57 6.78 -2.63 0.29
CA LEU A 57 5.90 -2.84 1.46
C LEU A 57 6.10 -4.17 2.19
N ILE A 58 6.77 -5.14 1.56
CA ILE A 58 7.16 -6.40 2.23
C ILE A 58 8.26 -6.13 3.26
N ASP A 59 9.07 -5.10 3.04
CA ASP A 59 10.09 -4.68 4.00
C ASP A 59 9.44 -4.13 5.27
N SER A 60 9.77 -4.74 6.41
CA SER A 60 9.17 -4.39 7.70
C SER A 60 9.51 -2.97 8.14
N ASP A 61 10.70 -2.48 7.78
CA ASP A 61 11.16 -1.15 8.18
C ASP A 61 10.44 -0.08 7.40
N VAL A 62 10.25 -0.30 6.08
CA VAL A 62 9.44 0.56 5.22
C VAL A 62 8.01 0.61 5.72
N ASN A 63 7.42 -0.54 6.05
CA ASN A 63 6.06 -0.60 6.57
C ASN A 63 5.94 0.15 7.91
N ASN A 64 6.92 0.00 8.81
CA ASN A 64 6.96 0.72 10.09
C ASN A 64 7.09 2.25 9.89
N LEU A 65 7.92 2.68 8.95
CA LEU A 65 8.06 4.09 8.58
C LEU A 65 6.73 4.65 8.08
N ILE A 66 6.06 3.97 7.13
CA ILE A 66 4.78 4.40 6.58
C ILE A 66 3.71 4.47 7.67
N ILE A 67 3.61 3.45 8.54
CA ILE A 67 2.65 3.44 9.65
C ILE A 67 2.87 4.63 10.60
N THR A 68 4.12 5.00 10.84
CA THR A 68 4.47 6.15 11.67
C THR A 68 4.08 7.46 10.99
N LEU A 69 4.43 7.62 9.72
CA LEU A 69 4.16 8.82 8.94
C LEU A 69 2.67 9.05 8.63
N ARG A 70 1.82 8.02 8.76
CA ARG A 70 0.35 8.17 8.73
C ARG A 70 -0.20 8.98 9.90
N LYS A 71 0.56 9.10 10.99
CA LYS A 71 0.13 9.72 12.24
C LYS A 71 0.83 11.03 12.52
N ASN A 72 2.13 11.09 12.21
CA ASN A 72 3.00 12.22 12.55
C ASN A 72 4.01 12.47 11.42
N GLU A 73 4.49 13.70 11.28
CA GLU A 73 5.71 13.99 10.54
C GLU A 73 6.97 13.51 11.28
N LEU A 74 8.05 13.28 10.54
CA LEU A 74 9.35 12.89 11.09
C LEU A 74 10.45 13.78 10.55
N THR A 75 11.60 13.82 11.22
CA THR A 75 12.81 14.36 10.61
C THR A 75 13.40 13.37 9.60
N VAL A 76 14.26 13.85 8.71
CA VAL A 76 15.05 12.98 7.81
C VAL A 76 15.84 11.95 8.62
N ASN A 77 16.50 12.37 9.70
CA ASN A 77 17.29 11.47 10.54
C ASN A 77 16.42 10.39 11.20
N ASP A 78 15.26 10.77 11.75
CA ASP A 78 14.36 9.79 12.37
C ASP A 78 13.82 8.78 11.34
N SER A 79 13.56 9.25 10.12
CA SER A 79 13.11 8.39 9.02
C SER A 79 14.19 7.39 8.61
N ILE A 80 15.44 7.84 8.46
CA ILE A 80 16.59 6.98 8.13
C ILE A 80 16.88 5.98 9.27
N ASN A 81 16.76 6.42 10.52
CA ASN A 81 16.90 5.55 11.69
C ASN A 81 15.85 4.42 11.68
N LEU A 82 14.59 4.74 11.34
CA LEU A 82 13.53 3.73 11.19
C LEU A 82 13.78 2.75 10.05
N LEU A 83 14.54 3.15 9.03
CA LEU A 83 14.97 2.30 7.92
C LEU A 83 16.27 1.53 8.21
N ASN A 84 16.68 1.44 9.49
CA ASN A 84 17.92 0.80 9.92
C ASN A 84 19.17 1.41 9.23
N ASN A 85 19.19 2.74 9.08
CA ASN A 85 20.26 3.52 8.45
C ASN A 85 20.48 3.24 6.95
N ARG A 86 19.45 2.71 6.26
CA ARG A 86 19.47 2.52 4.80
C ARG A 86 19.06 3.81 4.08
N GLU A 87 20.04 4.68 3.83
CA GLU A 87 19.84 5.96 3.12
C GLU A 87 19.43 5.75 1.65
N ASP A 88 19.96 4.71 1.01
CA ASP A 88 19.60 4.29 -0.35
C ASP A 88 18.10 3.99 -0.46
N LEU A 89 17.55 3.28 0.52
CA LEU A 89 16.13 2.98 0.59
C LEU A 89 15.30 4.24 0.86
N PHE A 90 15.80 5.16 1.68
CA PHE A 90 15.13 6.45 1.91
C PHE A 90 14.99 7.25 0.61
N GLU A 91 16.07 7.35 -0.18
CA GLU A 91 16.06 8.01 -1.48
C GLU A 91 15.13 7.30 -2.47
N GLU A 92 15.14 5.97 -2.51
CA GLU A 92 14.22 5.19 -3.34
C GLU A 92 12.74 5.52 -3.02
N LEU A 93 12.39 5.67 -1.73
CA LEU A 93 11.04 6.02 -1.32
C LEU A 93 10.64 7.46 -1.72
N LEU A 94 11.60 8.39 -1.79
CA LEU A 94 11.38 9.76 -2.30
C LEU A 94 11.20 9.79 -3.82
N GLU A 95 12.04 9.06 -4.55
CA GLU A 95 11.99 8.94 -6.00
C GLU A 95 10.66 8.32 -6.45
N ASN A 96 10.24 7.26 -5.75
CA ASN A 96 8.96 6.59 -5.99
C ASN A 96 7.75 7.38 -5.49
N LYS A 97 7.93 8.60 -4.97
CA LYS A 97 6.85 9.46 -4.48
C LYS A 97 6.02 8.79 -3.38
N ILE A 98 6.63 7.97 -2.53
CA ILE A 98 5.99 7.48 -1.31
C ILE A 98 6.16 8.52 -0.21
N LEU A 99 7.35 9.12 -0.13
CA LEU A 99 7.71 10.17 0.80
C LEU A 99 7.77 11.54 0.13
N PHE A 100 7.64 12.58 0.94
CA PHE A 100 7.94 13.95 0.56
C PHE A 100 8.79 14.58 1.65
N GLU A 101 9.95 15.10 1.26
CA GLU A 101 10.83 15.86 2.13
C GLU A 101 10.72 17.36 1.81
N ALA A 102 10.67 18.16 2.86
CA ALA A 102 10.91 19.59 2.77
C ALA A 102 11.52 20.13 4.06
N LYS A 103 12.67 20.81 3.94
CA LYS A 103 13.37 21.48 5.04
C LYS A 103 13.75 20.52 6.19
N GLY A 104 14.11 19.29 5.86
CA GLY A 104 14.48 18.26 6.83
C GLY A 104 13.29 17.57 7.51
N ILE A 105 12.05 17.89 7.11
CA ILE A 105 10.83 17.24 7.59
C ILE A 105 10.29 16.34 6.49
N VAL A 106 9.92 15.13 6.88
CA VAL A 106 9.41 14.06 6.02
C VAL A 106 7.95 13.84 6.32
N PHE A 107 7.16 13.79 5.24
CA PHE A 107 5.74 13.49 5.26
C PHE A 107 5.47 12.27 4.39
N LEU A 108 4.41 11.52 4.72
CA LEU A 108 3.86 10.56 3.78
C LEU A 108 3.22 11.32 2.61
N PHE A 109 3.72 11.08 1.40
CA PHE A 109 3.22 11.75 0.20
C PHE A 109 2.06 10.98 -0.43
N THR A 110 2.28 9.69 -0.70
CA THR A 110 1.23 8.77 -1.10
C THR A 110 1.10 7.67 -0.07
N ASP A 111 -0.10 7.51 0.46
CA ASP A 111 -0.40 6.37 1.30
C ASP A 111 -0.77 5.19 0.40
N ILE A 112 -0.17 4.02 0.64
CA ILE A 112 -0.48 2.81 -0.11
C ILE A 112 -1.46 2.03 0.73
N ARG A 113 -2.65 1.83 0.16
CA ARG A 113 -3.72 1.11 0.83
C ARG A 113 -4.09 -0.11 0.02
N PHE A 114 -4.37 -1.18 0.73
CA PHE A 114 -4.82 -2.40 0.10
C PHE A 114 -6.32 -2.36 -0.03
N VAL A 115 -6.81 -2.62 -1.24
CA VAL A 115 -8.23 -2.83 -1.46
C VAL A 115 -8.53 -4.21 -0.92
N LYS A 116 -9.07 -4.27 0.30
CA LYS A 116 -9.58 -5.51 0.84
C LYS A 116 -10.93 -5.77 0.20
N TYR A 117 -10.96 -6.67 -0.77
CA TYR A 117 -12.19 -7.29 -1.26
C TYR A 117 -12.06 -8.80 -1.09
N THR A 118 -13.18 -9.51 -0.96
CA THR A 118 -13.14 -10.98 -1.00
C THR A 118 -12.97 -11.40 -2.45
N PRO A 119 -11.85 -12.04 -2.85
CA PRO A 119 -11.54 -12.29 -4.24
C PRO A 119 -12.29 -13.53 -4.76
N PHE A 120 -13.62 -13.45 -4.88
CA PHE A 120 -14.46 -14.58 -5.30
C PHE A 120 -14.10 -15.11 -6.69
N TYR A 121 -13.46 -14.29 -7.54
CA TYR A 121 -12.94 -14.73 -8.83
C TYR A 121 -11.92 -15.88 -8.69
N LEU A 122 -11.18 -15.94 -7.58
CA LEU A 122 -10.23 -17.02 -7.29
C LEU A 122 -10.93 -18.38 -7.16
N ILE A 123 -12.21 -18.45 -6.79
CA ILE A 123 -12.97 -19.72 -6.74
C ILE A 123 -12.87 -20.45 -8.10
N LYS A 124 -12.88 -19.71 -9.21
CA LYS A 124 -12.78 -20.29 -10.55
C LYS A 124 -11.35 -20.70 -10.94
N ILE A 125 -10.34 -20.12 -10.31
CA ILE A 125 -8.91 -20.31 -10.65
C ILE A 125 -8.27 -21.38 -9.76
N LEU A 126 -8.74 -21.53 -8.51
CA LEU A 126 -8.24 -22.51 -7.55
C LEU A 126 -8.21 -23.97 -8.07
N PRO A 127 -9.22 -24.48 -8.81
CA PRO A 127 -9.15 -25.82 -9.38
C PRO A 127 -7.98 -25.98 -10.35
N MET A 128 -7.76 -25.01 -11.25
CA MET A 128 -6.63 -25.04 -12.18
C MET A 128 -5.28 -25.03 -11.45
N ARG A 129 -5.14 -24.25 -10.38
CA ARG A 129 -3.89 -24.17 -9.60
C ARG A 129 -3.60 -25.47 -8.86
N TYR A 130 -4.64 -26.13 -8.34
CA TYR A 130 -4.52 -27.44 -7.72
C TYR A 130 -4.13 -28.51 -8.76
N GLU A 131 -4.79 -28.54 -9.92
CA GLU A 131 -4.47 -29.46 -11.02
C GLU A 131 -3.04 -29.30 -11.53
N LYS A 132 -2.52 -28.06 -11.55
CA LYS A 132 -1.14 -27.75 -11.92
C LYS A 132 -0.12 -28.01 -10.80
N GLY A 133 -0.55 -28.41 -9.61
CA GLY A 133 0.33 -28.62 -8.45
C GLY A 133 0.92 -27.34 -7.86
N GLU A 134 0.40 -26.17 -8.22
CA GLU A 134 0.84 -24.87 -7.67
C GLU A 134 0.42 -24.68 -6.21
N ILE A 135 -0.64 -25.40 -5.79
CA ILE A 135 -1.16 -25.42 -4.43
C ILE A 135 -1.49 -26.86 -4.01
N SER A 136 -1.33 -27.17 -2.73
CA SER A 136 -1.72 -28.48 -2.16
C SER A 136 -3.24 -28.59 -1.97
N LEU A 137 -3.73 -29.82 -1.73
CA LEU A 137 -5.15 -30.06 -1.42
C LEU A 137 -5.60 -29.28 -0.17
N ASP A 138 -4.77 -29.26 0.88
CA ASP A 138 -5.05 -28.51 2.10
C ASP A 138 -5.15 -27.01 1.84
N GLN A 139 -4.24 -26.48 1.02
CA GLN A 139 -4.29 -25.08 0.59
C GLN A 139 -5.56 -24.82 -0.21
N TYR A 140 -5.92 -25.67 -1.17
CA TYR A 140 -7.14 -25.54 -1.96
C TYR A 140 -8.40 -25.50 -1.09
N LEU A 141 -8.57 -26.47 -0.17
CA LEU A 141 -9.71 -26.54 0.73
C LEU A 141 -9.77 -25.34 1.69
N HIS A 142 -8.63 -24.89 2.18
CA HIS A 142 -8.54 -23.72 3.05
C HIS A 142 -8.97 -22.44 2.32
N HIS A 143 -8.48 -22.23 1.09
CA HIS A 143 -8.88 -21.08 0.27
C HIS A 143 -10.37 -21.11 -0.06
N LEU A 144 -10.93 -22.27 -0.43
CA LEU A 144 -12.38 -22.40 -0.66
C LEU A 144 -13.19 -22.04 0.57
N LYS A 145 -12.80 -22.53 1.75
CA LYS A 145 -13.49 -22.21 3.01
C LYS A 145 -13.47 -20.71 3.30
N LEU A 146 -12.32 -20.06 3.10
CA LEU A 146 -12.17 -18.60 3.28
C LEU A 146 -13.03 -17.80 2.30
N LEU A 147 -13.22 -18.29 1.07
CA LEU A 147 -14.00 -17.61 0.04
C LEU A 147 -15.50 -17.88 0.17
N ILE A 148 -15.92 -19.05 0.65
CA ILE A 148 -17.34 -19.42 0.74
C ILE A 148 -17.98 -18.92 2.03
N ASN A 149 -17.25 -18.90 3.15
CA ASN A 149 -17.83 -18.49 4.44
C ASN A 149 -18.43 -17.07 4.43
N PRO A 150 -17.78 -16.04 3.87
CA PRO A 150 -18.37 -14.70 3.78
C PRO A 150 -19.66 -14.65 2.95
N LEU A 151 -19.80 -15.49 1.91
CA LEU A 151 -21.01 -15.56 1.08
C LEU A 151 -22.21 -16.13 1.84
N LYS A 152 -21.96 -16.93 2.88
CA LYS A 152 -23.03 -17.50 3.74
C LYS A 152 -23.51 -16.53 4.80
N GLU A 153 -22.71 -15.53 5.16
CA GLU A 153 -22.93 -14.67 6.33
C GLU A 153 -23.42 -13.24 6.01
N LYS A 154 -23.19 -12.70 4.80
CA LYS A 154 -23.62 -11.34 4.41
C LYS A 154 -24.31 -11.29 3.05
N SER A 155 -25.37 -10.48 2.95
CA SER A 155 -26.18 -10.24 1.74
C SER A 155 -25.69 -9.08 0.86
N SER A 156 -24.74 -8.26 1.32
CA SER A 156 -24.08 -7.24 0.49
C SER A 156 -22.66 -7.68 0.13
N PHE A 157 -22.40 -7.75 -1.19
CA PHE A 157 -21.21 -8.40 -1.75
C PHE A 157 -20.10 -7.41 -2.16
N LEU A 158 -20.40 -6.11 -2.19
CA LEU A 158 -19.42 -5.04 -2.36
C LEU A 158 -19.06 -4.49 -0.97
N ASP A 159 -18.19 -5.20 -0.29
CA ASP A 159 -17.56 -4.77 0.97
C ASP A 159 -16.08 -4.58 0.66
N TYR A 160 -15.75 -3.47 -0.02
CA TYR A 160 -14.35 -3.07 -0.19
C TYR A 160 -13.99 -2.09 0.92
N THR A 161 -12.90 -2.38 1.61
CA THR A 161 -12.32 -1.45 2.58
C THR A 161 -10.92 -1.12 2.13
N ILE A 162 -10.61 0.17 2.09
CA ILE A 162 -9.27 0.69 1.86
C ILE A 162 -8.57 0.65 3.22
N ILE A 163 -7.64 -0.29 3.42
CA ILE A 163 -6.91 -0.50 4.68
C ILE A 163 -5.46 -0.09 4.53
#